data_AF-W9GXU5-F1
#
_entry.id   AF-W9GXU5-F1
#
_cell.length_a   1.000
_cell.length_b   1.000
_cell.length_c   1.000
_cell.angle_alpha   90.00
_cell.angle_beta   90.00
_cell.angle_gamma   90.00
#
_symmetry.space_group_name_H-M   'P 1'
#
loop_
_entity.id
_entity.type
_entity.pdbx_description
1 polymer ?
#
loop_
_entity_poly.entity_id
_entity_poly.type
_entity_poly.pdbx_seq_one_letter_code
_entity_poly.pdbx_strand_id
1 'polypeptide(L)'
;MRNKANPRLIGLFVLGAIALFVTALVALGSGFLSREQPPAVVFFDGSVNGLYVGAPVNFRGVRVGSVTRVDLVIDSKDLTARIPTYIRFDPDRTKWVGLPDGKAPDISYSAMVERGLRAQLVYQSYVTQQLMVELDLLPGTPATLVGGDPNVEEIPAIPSTLDVVRRNLEKLPIQDMVGTALNTLNNVDKLLSSPEIPAALAALAKGMGEFETTMAAARGTMTTGTNTLTQVQGELRATMADLRGLIGTAN
;
A
#
# COMPACT_ATOMS: atom_id res chain seq x y z
N MET A 1 72.99 -28.93 -48.60
CA MET A 1 73.08 -27.46 -48.84
C MET A 1 72.31 -26.77 -47.73
N ARG A 2 72.99 -26.03 -46.84
CA ARG A 2 72.40 -25.42 -45.63
C ARG A 2 71.80 -24.07 -46.00
N ASN A 3 70.49 -24.04 -46.20
CA ASN A 3 69.75 -22.83 -46.58
C ASN A 3 69.86 -21.82 -45.42
N LYS A 4 70.56 -20.71 -45.62
CA LYS A 4 70.73 -19.68 -44.57
C LYS A 4 69.42 -18.93 -44.45
N ALA A 5 68.76 -19.05 -43.30
CA ALA A 5 67.54 -18.31 -43.00
C ALA A 5 67.82 -16.81 -43.13
N ASN A 6 66.95 -16.10 -43.86
CA ASN A 6 67.10 -14.67 -44.10
C ASN A 6 66.50 -13.90 -42.91
N PRO A 7 67.31 -13.21 -42.09
CA PRO A 7 66.83 -12.58 -40.85
C PRO A 7 65.79 -11.49 -41.10
N ARG A 8 65.78 -10.87 -42.29
CA ARG A 8 64.78 -9.87 -42.69
C ARG A 8 63.39 -10.47 -42.88
N LEU A 9 63.31 -11.70 -43.42
CA LEU A 9 62.05 -12.41 -43.61
C LEU A 9 61.44 -12.83 -42.26
N ILE A 10 62.28 -13.23 -41.30
CA ILE A 10 61.85 -13.55 -39.93
C ILE A 10 61.34 -12.27 -39.23
N GLY A 11 62.09 -11.17 -39.34
CA GLY A 11 61.67 -9.88 -38.77
C GLY A 11 60.32 -9.38 -39.32
N LEU A 12 60.11 -9.49 -40.63
CA LEU A 12 58.85 -9.11 -41.27
C LEU A 12 57.68 -9.99 -40.79
N PHE A 13 57.89 -11.29 -40.65
CA PHE A 13 56.88 -12.22 -40.16
C PHE A 13 56.48 -11.91 -38.71
N VAL A 14 57.45 -11.65 -37.83
CA VAL A 14 57.19 -11.30 -36.43
C VAL A 14 56.45 -9.97 -36.31
N LEU A 15 56.85 -8.96 -37.08
CA LEU A 15 56.14 -7.67 -37.12
C LEU A 15 54.70 -7.83 -37.64
N GLY A 16 54.50 -8.66 -38.68
CA GLY A 16 53.17 -8.99 -39.19
C GLY A 16 52.31 -9.70 -38.16
N ALA A 17 52.87 -10.67 -37.43
CA ALA A 17 52.16 -11.39 -36.37
C ALA A 17 51.77 -10.47 -35.20
N ILE A 18 52.64 -9.55 -34.79
CA ILE A 18 52.33 -8.56 -33.75
C ILE A 18 51.23 -7.61 -34.22
N ALA A 19 51.31 -7.08 -35.45
CA ALA A 19 50.29 -6.20 -36.00
C ALA A 19 48.93 -6.90 -36.13
N LEU A 20 48.91 -8.17 -36.54
CA LEU A 20 47.70 -8.98 -36.61
C LEU A 20 47.14 -9.26 -35.20
N PHE A 21 48.00 -9.57 -34.24
CA PHE A 21 47.59 -9.79 -32.85
C PHE A 21 46.99 -8.52 -32.22
N VAL A 22 47.60 -7.35 -32.43
CA VAL A 22 47.05 -6.07 -31.96
C VAL A 22 45.72 -5.77 -32.65
N THR A 23 45.63 -5.99 -33.96
CA THR A 23 44.37 -5.83 -34.70
C THR A 23 43.28 -6.77 -34.17
N ALA A 24 43.63 -8.03 -33.88
CA ALA A 24 42.71 -9.00 -33.31
C ALA A 24 42.30 -8.64 -31.88
N LEU A 25 43.22 -8.12 -31.06
CA LEU A 25 42.95 -7.66 -29.70
C LEU A 25 42.01 -6.45 -29.71
N VAL A 26 42.23 -5.50 -30.61
CA VAL A 26 41.35 -4.34 -30.81
C VAL A 26 40.00 -4.80 -31.38
N ALA A 27 39.97 -5.71 -32.34
CA ALA A 27 38.74 -6.23 -32.93
C ALA A 27 37.88 -7.03 -31.94
N LEU A 28 38.51 -7.89 -31.12
CA LEU A 28 37.84 -8.60 -30.01
C LEU A 28 37.44 -7.63 -28.89
N GLY A 29 38.24 -6.60 -28.62
CA GLY A 29 37.90 -5.52 -27.69
C GLY A 29 36.77 -4.62 -28.20
N SER A 30 36.62 -4.48 -29.52
CA SER A 30 35.54 -3.71 -30.17
C SER A 30 34.28 -4.53 -30.44
N GLY A 31 34.29 -5.83 -30.17
CA GLY A 31 33.12 -6.71 -30.26
C GLY A 31 31.99 -6.38 -29.26
N PHE A 32 32.21 -5.39 -28.38
CA PHE A 32 31.20 -4.81 -27.50
C PHE A 32 30.48 -3.58 -28.10
N LEU A 33 30.55 -3.35 -29.41
CA LEU A 33 29.62 -2.46 -30.13
C LEU A 33 28.19 -3.03 -30.02
N SER A 34 27.67 -2.87 -28.81
CA SER A 34 26.32 -3.10 -28.40
C SER A 34 25.45 -2.35 -29.39
N ARG A 35 24.39 -2.99 -29.88
CA ARG A 35 23.24 -2.23 -30.39
C ARG A 35 22.87 -1.28 -29.25
N GLU A 36 23.19 -0.01 -29.43
CA GLU A 36 22.95 1.04 -28.44
C GLU A 36 21.42 1.18 -28.34
N GLN A 37 20.79 0.34 -27.53
CA GLN A 37 19.49 0.72 -27.01
C GLN A 37 19.71 1.99 -26.19
N PRO A 38 18.93 3.05 -26.43
CA PRO A 38 19.07 4.28 -25.68
C PRO A 38 18.97 3.90 -24.19
N PRO A 39 19.95 4.32 -23.37
CA PRO A 39 19.84 4.10 -21.93
C PRO A 39 18.54 4.74 -21.46
N ALA A 40 17.90 4.13 -20.46
CA ALA A 40 16.85 4.81 -19.70
C ALA A 40 17.41 5.19 -18.33
N VAL A 41 16.90 6.27 -17.75
CA VAL A 41 17.27 6.72 -16.42
C VAL A 41 16.07 6.63 -15.48
N VAL A 42 16.34 6.21 -14.25
CA VAL A 42 15.37 6.18 -13.17
C VAL A 42 15.95 6.96 -12.00
N PHE A 43 15.22 7.94 -11.48
CA PHE A 43 15.62 8.68 -10.29
C PHE A 43 14.93 8.09 -9.07
N PHE A 44 15.70 7.42 -8.22
CA PHE A 44 15.18 6.90 -6.95
C PHE A 44 15.40 7.91 -5.83
N ASP A 45 14.34 8.18 -5.06
CA ASP A 45 14.38 9.01 -3.84
C ASP A 45 14.79 8.20 -2.59
N GLY A 46 14.65 6.88 -2.65
CA GLY A 46 14.98 5.96 -1.56
C GLY A 46 16.45 5.53 -1.56
N SER A 47 16.81 4.75 -0.53
CA SER A 47 18.14 4.14 -0.48
C SER A 47 18.31 3.12 -1.60
N VAL A 48 19.34 3.28 -2.42
CA VAL A 48 19.78 2.28 -3.40
C VAL A 48 20.78 1.28 -2.82
N ASN A 49 20.93 1.21 -1.50
CA ASN A 49 21.89 0.32 -0.86
C ASN A 49 21.60 -1.16 -1.23
N GLY A 50 22.59 -1.82 -1.82
CA GLY A 50 22.46 -3.17 -2.36
C GLY A 50 22.22 -3.23 -3.87
N LEU A 51 22.01 -2.09 -4.54
CA LEU A 51 22.00 -2.00 -5.99
C LEU A 51 23.45 -1.88 -6.50
N TYR A 52 23.79 -2.63 -7.55
CA TYR A 52 25.13 -2.66 -8.12
C TYR A 52 25.08 -2.62 -9.66
N VAL A 53 26.17 -2.18 -10.29
CA VAL A 53 26.30 -2.23 -11.74
C VAL A 53 26.24 -3.68 -12.21
N GLY A 54 25.34 -3.97 -13.15
CA GLY A 54 25.02 -5.33 -13.59
C GLY A 54 23.83 -5.98 -12.88
N ALA A 55 23.27 -5.34 -11.84
CA ALA A 55 22.03 -5.78 -11.21
C ALA A 55 20.92 -5.95 -12.26
N PRO A 56 20.08 -6.99 -12.15
CA PRO A 56 19.08 -7.27 -13.17
C PRO A 56 18.00 -6.18 -13.20
N VAL A 57 17.51 -5.92 -14.40
CA VAL A 57 16.28 -5.13 -14.60
C VAL A 57 15.22 -6.14 -15.06
N ASN A 58 14.19 -6.30 -14.26
CA ASN A 58 13.11 -7.24 -14.52
C ASN A 58 11.84 -6.50 -14.90
N PHE A 59 11.09 -7.01 -15.87
CA PHE A 59 9.73 -6.60 -16.12
C PHE A 59 8.80 -7.72 -15.63
N ARG A 60 8.03 -7.47 -14.57
CA ARG A 60 7.11 -8.45 -13.96
C ARG A 60 7.75 -9.84 -13.75
N GLY A 61 8.98 -9.85 -13.21
CA GLY A 61 9.75 -11.07 -12.90
C GLY A 61 10.60 -11.64 -14.05
N VAL A 62 10.49 -11.11 -15.27
CA VAL A 62 11.34 -11.54 -16.41
C VAL A 62 12.49 -10.57 -16.60
N ARG A 63 13.73 -11.07 -16.62
CA ARG A 63 14.91 -10.22 -16.86
C ARG A 63 14.91 -9.66 -18.29
N VAL A 64 14.77 -8.35 -18.39
CA VAL A 64 14.76 -7.59 -19.65
C VAL A 64 16.01 -6.73 -19.84
N GLY A 65 16.87 -6.62 -18.82
CA GLY A 65 18.07 -5.79 -18.92
C GLY A 65 18.98 -5.86 -17.70
N SER A 66 19.74 -4.79 -17.52
CA SER A 66 20.64 -4.60 -16.38
C SER A 66 20.94 -3.12 -16.10
N VAL A 67 21.27 -2.83 -14.84
CA VAL A 67 21.81 -1.52 -14.42
C VAL A 67 23.21 -1.33 -15.00
N THR A 68 23.46 -0.17 -15.61
CA THR A 68 24.76 0.16 -16.23
C THR A 68 25.56 1.15 -15.40
N ARG A 69 24.90 2.05 -14.68
CA ARG A 69 25.54 3.09 -13.86
C ARG A 69 24.59 3.56 -12.76
N VAL A 70 25.14 3.88 -11.60
CA VAL A 70 24.43 4.46 -10.46
C VAL A 70 25.26 5.62 -9.96
N ASP A 71 24.72 6.83 -10.05
CA ASP A 71 25.42 8.04 -9.63
C ASP A 71 24.65 8.76 -8.53
N LEU A 72 25.35 9.66 -7.83
CA LEU A 72 24.76 10.61 -6.90
C LEU A 72 24.85 12.00 -7.52
N VAL A 73 23.72 12.61 -7.79
CA VAL A 73 23.63 13.99 -8.29
C VAL A 73 23.00 14.84 -7.21
N ILE A 74 23.67 15.93 -6.85
CA ILE A 74 23.16 16.90 -5.90
C ILE A 74 22.76 18.14 -6.71
N ASP A 75 21.49 18.52 -6.65
CA ASP A 75 21.03 19.76 -7.25
C ASP A 75 21.56 20.93 -6.42
N SER A 76 22.43 21.75 -7.02
CA SER A 76 23.03 22.90 -6.35
C SER A 76 22.03 23.99 -5.92
N LYS A 77 20.81 24.00 -6.50
CA LYS A 77 19.81 25.04 -6.21
C LYS A 77 19.07 24.80 -4.90
N ASP A 78 18.75 23.55 -4.61
CA ASP A 78 17.95 23.17 -3.43
C ASP A 78 18.67 22.15 -2.52
N LEU A 79 19.91 21.77 -2.88
CA LEU A 79 20.73 20.76 -2.21
C LEU A 79 20.06 19.39 -2.12
N THR A 80 19.11 19.10 -3.00
CA THR A 80 18.47 17.79 -3.06
C THR A 80 19.42 16.78 -3.69
N ALA A 81 19.75 15.75 -2.93
CA ALA A 81 20.45 14.58 -3.44
C ALA A 81 19.48 13.66 -4.18
N ARG A 82 19.80 13.31 -5.42
CA ARG A 82 19.06 12.36 -6.25
C ARG A 82 20.01 11.28 -6.76
N ILE A 83 19.46 10.09 -6.99
CA ILE A 83 20.26 8.93 -7.38
C ILE A 83 19.82 8.47 -8.78
N PRO A 84 20.33 9.10 -9.86
CA PRO A 84 20.08 8.62 -11.20
C PRO A 84 20.70 7.23 -11.38
N THR A 85 19.83 6.29 -11.72
CA THR A 85 20.17 4.90 -12.04
C THR A 85 19.92 4.69 -13.52
N TYR A 86 21.00 4.42 -14.26
CA TYR A 86 20.95 4.16 -15.68
C TYR A 86 20.77 2.67 -15.91
N ILE A 87 19.80 2.35 -16.76
CA ILE A 87 19.47 0.97 -17.13
C ILE A 87 19.61 0.79 -18.63
N ARG A 88 19.92 -0.44 -19.03
CA ARG A 88 19.97 -0.87 -20.42
C ARG A 88 19.13 -2.11 -20.60
N PHE A 89 18.32 -2.10 -21.64
CA PHE A 89 17.53 -3.25 -22.05
C PHE A 89 18.33 -4.15 -22.99
N ASP A 90 18.11 -5.45 -22.86
CA ASP A 90 18.76 -6.49 -23.66
C ASP A 90 17.83 -6.86 -24.83
N PRO A 91 18.18 -6.50 -26.09
CA PRO A 91 17.30 -6.73 -27.24
C PRO A 91 17.06 -8.22 -27.49
N ASP A 92 18.02 -9.08 -27.13
CA ASP A 92 17.91 -10.52 -27.38
C ASP A 92 16.94 -11.19 -26.40
N ARG A 93 16.60 -10.51 -25.29
CA ARG A 93 15.64 -10.96 -24.28
C ARG A 93 14.21 -10.45 -24.52
N THR A 94 14.01 -9.51 -25.44
CA THR A 94 12.69 -8.94 -25.73
C THR A 94 12.26 -9.32 -27.13
N LYS A 95 11.20 -10.13 -27.24
CA LYS A 95 10.60 -10.49 -28.52
C LYS A 95 9.38 -9.61 -28.78
N TRP A 96 9.39 -8.94 -29.92
CA TRP A 96 8.25 -8.16 -30.39
C TRP A 96 7.37 -9.03 -31.29
N VAL A 97 6.05 -8.87 -31.21
CA VAL A 97 5.07 -9.55 -32.06
C VAL A 97 4.24 -8.50 -32.81
N GLY A 98 3.83 -8.79 -34.05
CA GLY A 98 2.97 -7.91 -34.85
C GLY A 98 3.69 -6.75 -35.55
N LEU A 99 4.98 -6.88 -35.83
CA LEU A 99 5.77 -5.85 -36.49
C LEU A 99 5.56 -5.90 -38.01
N PRO A 100 5.20 -4.78 -38.65
CA PRO A 100 4.99 -4.72 -40.10
C PRO A 100 6.19 -5.23 -40.91
N ASP A 101 7.42 -4.96 -40.44
CA ASP A 101 8.67 -5.25 -41.16
C ASP A 101 9.62 -6.18 -40.38
N GLY A 102 9.17 -6.82 -39.29
CA GLY A 102 10.01 -7.69 -38.45
C GLY A 102 11.16 -6.99 -37.69
N LYS A 103 11.34 -5.68 -37.86
CA LYS A 103 12.28 -4.85 -37.11
C LYS A 103 11.61 -4.34 -35.85
N ALA A 104 12.23 -4.60 -34.68
CA ALA A 104 11.81 -4.01 -33.40
C ALA A 104 11.56 -2.50 -33.60
N PRO A 105 10.43 -1.95 -33.11
CA PRO A 105 10.19 -0.52 -33.22
C PRO A 105 11.33 0.22 -32.51
N ASP A 106 11.59 1.45 -32.91
CA ASP A 106 12.34 2.36 -32.05
C ASP A 106 11.44 2.65 -30.85
N ILE A 107 11.64 1.90 -29.76
CA ILE A 107 10.75 1.95 -28.61
C ILE A 107 11.12 3.19 -27.84
N SER A 108 10.35 4.26 -28.06
CA SER A 108 10.31 5.32 -27.07
C SER A 108 9.58 4.78 -25.84
N TYR A 109 10.32 4.62 -24.74
CA TYR A 109 9.80 4.26 -23.43
C TYR A 109 8.76 5.27 -22.94
N SER A 110 8.74 6.50 -23.48
CA SER A 110 7.70 7.51 -23.22
C SER A 110 6.28 6.95 -23.40
N ALA A 111 5.99 6.21 -24.48
CA ALA A 111 4.68 5.62 -24.73
C ALA A 111 4.33 4.52 -23.72
N MET A 112 5.34 3.82 -23.17
CA MET A 112 5.13 2.86 -22.09
C MET A 112 4.91 3.57 -20.75
N VAL A 113 5.60 4.66 -20.48
CA VAL A 113 5.43 5.52 -19.30
C VAL A 113 4.01 6.10 -19.25
N GLU A 114 3.48 6.55 -20.40
CA GLU A 114 2.08 6.99 -20.55
C GLU A 114 1.09 5.88 -20.24
N ARG A 115 1.43 4.63 -20.59
CA ARG A 115 0.62 3.43 -20.25
C ARG A 115 0.83 2.95 -18.81
N GLY A 116 1.60 3.67 -18.01
CA GLY A 116 1.81 3.38 -16.60
C GLY A 116 3.11 2.67 -16.28
N LEU A 117 4.12 2.65 -17.16
CA LEU A 117 5.42 2.05 -16.84
C LEU A 117 6.06 2.78 -15.66
N ARG A 118 6.33 2.04 -14.59
CA ARG A 118 7.00 2.52 -13.39
C ARG A 118 8.15 1.60 -13.03
N ALA A 119 9.19 2.19 -12.47
CA ALA A 119 10.32 1.47 -11.90
C ALA A 119 10.25 1.50 -10.37
N GLN A 120 10.60 0.39 -9.73
CA GLN A 120 10.72 0.28 -8.29
C GLN A 120 11.96 -0.54 -7.91
N LEU A 121 12.53 -0.26 -6.74
CA LEU A 121 13.58 -1.10 -6.17
C LEU A 121 12.95 -2.24 -5.39
N VAL A 122 13.39 -3.45 -5.67
CA VAL A 122 12.98 -4.67 -4.94
C VAL A 122 14.19 -5.51 -4.61
N TYR A 123 14.12 -6.30 -3.54
CA TYR A 123 15.19 -7.22 -3.20
C TYR A 123 15.23 -8.38 -4.20
N GLN A 124 16.37 -8.54 -4.85
CA GLN A 124 16.71 -9.78 -5.54
C GLN A 124 16.94 -10.89 -4.52
N SER A 125 17.57 -10.56 -3.39
CA SER A 125 17.86 -11.50 -2.32
C SER A 125 17.82 -10.77 -0.99
N TYR A 126 16.91 -11.20 -0.12
CA TYR A 126 16.80 -10.69 1.25
C TYR A 126 18.01 -11.07 2.12
N VAL A 127 18.70 -12.17 1.79
CA VAL A 127 19.86 -12.66 2.55
C VAL A 127 21.09 -11.83 2.26
N THR A 128 21.38 -11.56 0.98
CA THR A 128 22.54 -10.75 0.57
C THR A 128 22.22 -9.26 0.52
N GLN A 129 20.96 -8.88 0.81
CA GLN A 129 20.44 -7.51 0.71
C GLN A 129 20.66 -6.88 -0.66
N GLN A 130 20.75 -7.69 -1.72
CA GLN A 130 20.95 -7.20 -3.07
C GLN A 130 19.62 -6.73 -3.66
N LEU A 131 19.64 -5.55 -4.26
CA LEU A 131 18.50 -4.96 -4.95
C LEU A 131 18.56 -5.23 -6.45
N MET A 132 17.39 -5.22 -7.06
CA MET A 132 17.18 -5.19 -8.50
C MET A 132 16.16 -4.11 -8.85
N VAL A 133 16.17 -3.69 -10.11
CA VAL A 133 15.14 -2.78 -10.63
C VAL A 133 14.00 -3.63 -11.18
N GLU A 134 12.79 -3.40 -10.68
CA GLU A 134 11.58 -4.01 -11.21
C GLU A 134 10.75 -2.97 -11.93
N LEU A 135 10.34 -3.33 -13.15
CA LEU A 135 9.49 -2.57 -14.02
C LEU A 135 8.10 -3.21 -14.04
N ASP A 136 7.07 -2.39 -13.87
CA ASP A 136 5.68 -2.82 -13.98
C ASP A 136 4.81 -1.75 -14.65
N LEU A 137 3.66 -2.15 -15.18
CA LEU A 137 2.64 -1.26 -15.73
C LEU A 137 1.56 -1.01 -14.68
N LEU A 138 1.63 0.14 -14.04
CA LEU A 138 0.75 0.58 -12.96
C LEU A 138 -0.09 1.78 -13.43
N PRO A 139 -1.14 1.54 -14.25
CA PRO A 139 -2.02 2.61 -14.70
C PRO A 139 -2.69 3.29 -13.49
N GLY A 140 -2.71 4.62 -13.48
CA GLY A 140 -3.29 5.42 -12.39
C GLY A 140 -2.31 5.84 -11.29
N THR A 141 -1.04 5.44 -11.36
CA THR A 141 0.02 5.99 -10.49
C THR A 141 0.60 7.29 -11.09
N PRO A 142 1.02 8.28 -10.27
CA PRO A 142 1.65 9.50 -10.79
C PRO A 142 2.90 9.20 -11.62
N ALA A 143 3.06 9.88 -12.76
CA ALA A 143 4.25 9.83 -13.60
C ALA A 143 5.16 11.04 -13.28
N THR A 144 5.66 11.12 -12.06
CA THR A 144 6.54 12.23 -11.67
C THR A 144 7.90 12.05 -12.33
N LEU A 145 8.19 12.89 -13.31
CA LEU A 145 9.51 12.97 -13.94
C LEU A 145 10.32 14.07 -13.26
N VAL A 146 11.59 13.76 -13.00
CA VAL A 146 12.57 14.63 -12.37
C VAL A 146 13.21 15.57 -13.38
N GLY A 147 13.34 15.14 -14.65
CA GLY A 147 13.93 15.94 -15.72
C GLY A 147 15.42 16.20 -15.53
N GLY A 148 16.16 15.23 -14.99
CA GLY A 148 17.57 15.40 -14.61
C GLY A 148 18.59 15.17 -15.74
N ASP A 149 18.23 14.44 -16.80
CA ASP A 149 19.10 14.18 -17.95
C ASP A 149 18.30 14.31 -19.25
N PRO A 150 18.48 15.37 -20.05
CA PRO A 150 17.67 15.63 -21.25
C PRO A 150 18.00 14.70 -22.43
N ASN A 151 19.10 13.95 -22.37
CA ASN A 151 19.56 13.10 -23.47
C ASN A 151 19.12 11.64 -23.32
N VAL A 152 18.44 11.31 -22.22
CA VAL A 152 18.14 9.94 -21.81
C VAL A 152 16.66 9.88 -21.43
N GLU A 153 15.95 8.87 -21.92
CA GLU A 153 14.53 8.73 -21.57
C GLU A 153 14.37 8.36 -20.09
N GLU A 154 13.50 9.08 -19.41
CA GLU A 154 13.25 8.89 -17.98
C GLU A 154 12.05 7.97 -17.75
N ILE A 155 12.23 6.98 -16.88
CA ILE A 155 11.15 6.13 -16.38
C ILE A 155 10.83 6.57 -14.94
N PRO A 156 9.57 6.96 -14.64
CA PRO A 156 9.21 7.40 -13.30
C PRO A 156 9.41 6.29 -12.27
N ALA A 157 10.06 6.65 -11.16
CA ALA A 157 10.20 5.76 -10.02
C ALA A 157 8.95 5.82 -9.12
N ILE A 158 8.61 4.70 -8.51
CA ILE A 158 7.74 4.64 -7.35
C ILE A 158 8.51 4.11 -6.15
N PRO A 159 8.12 4.49 -4.93
CA PRO A 159 8.78 3.98 -3.74
C PRO A 159 8.62 2.47 -3.60
N SER A 160 9.62 1.81 -3.02
CA SER A 160 9.54 0.37 -2.75
C SER A 160 8.43 0.06 -1.73
N THR A 161 7.86 -1.14 -1.81
CA THR A 161 6.86 -1.62 -0.84
C THR A 161 7.36 -1.52 0.60
N LEU A 162 8.63 -1.86 0.82
CA LEU A 162 9.23 -1.80 2.16
C LEU A 162 9.33 -0.35 2.67
N ASP A 163 9.71 0.60 1.82
CA ASP A 163 9.76 2.02 2.18
C ASP A 163 8.38 2.58 2.49
N VAL A 164 7.34 2.14 1.78
CA VAL A 164 5.95 2.52 2.08
C VAL A 164 5.52 1.95 3.44
N VAL A 165 5.78 0.67 3.70
CA VAL A 165 5.47 0.03 4.98
C VAL A 165 6.20 0.71 6.14
N ARG A 166 7.50 0.97 5.99
CA ARG A 166 8.31 1.66 7.00
C ARG A 166 7.76 3.05 7.30
N ARG A 167 7.49 3.87 6.29
CA ARG A 167 6.93 5.22 6.47
C ARG A 167 5.55 5.19 7.12
N ASN A 168 4.74 4.17 6.83
CA ASN A 168 3.44 4.02 7.46
C ASN A 168 3.58 3.59 8.93
N LEU A 169 4.52 2.70 9.27
CA LEU A 169 4.82 2.31 10.64
C LEU A 169 5.35 3.47 11.48
N GLU A 170 6.23 4.31 10.91
CA GLU A 170 6.77 5.50 11.56
C GLU A 170 5.68 6.56 11.85
N LYS A 171 4.59 6.56 11.08
CA LYS A 171 3.44 7.46 11.29
C LYS A 171 2.44 6.97 12.33
N LEU A 172 2.57 5.75 12.85
CA LEU A 172 1.65 5.24 13.85
C LEU A 172 1.92 5.89 15.22
N PRO A 173 0.95 6.59 15.82
CA PRO A 173 1.13 7.22 17.12
C PRO A 173 0.97 6.19 18.24
N ILE A 174 1.89 5.22 18.31
CA ILE A 174 1.83 4.11 19.27
C ILE A 174 1.74 4.63 20.71
N GLN A 175 2.43 5.73 21.01
CA GLN A 175 2.39 6.37 22.34
C GLN A 175 1.00 6.89 22.69
N ASP A 176 0.32 7.57 21.75
CA ASP A 176 -1.03 8.08 21.97
C ASP A 176 -2.05 6.96 22.07
N MET A 177 -1.89 5.89 21.28
CA MET A 177 -2.74 4.70 21.33
C MET A 177 -2.61 3.99 22.68
N VAL A 178 -1.39 3.79 23.18
CA VAL A 178 -1.13 3.20 24.49
C VAL A 178 -1.65 4.11 25.60
N GLY A 179 -1.40 5.42 25.54
CA GLY A 179 -1.92 6.38 26.51
C GLY A 179 -3.45 6.40 26.55
N THR A 180 -4.11 6.37 25.40
CA THR A 180 -5.58 6.30 25.29
C THR A 180 -6.11 4.98 25.84
N ALA A 181 -5.46 3.86 25.55
CA ALA A 181 -5.84 2.55 26.07
C ALA A 181 -5.70 2.49 27.59
N LEU A 182 -4.58 2.96 28.15
CA LEU A 182 -4.35 3.00 29.59
C LEU A 182 -5.33 3.95 30.28
N ASN A 183 -5.61 5.12 29.71
CA ASN A 183 -6.62 6.04 30.24
C ASN A 183 -8.02 5.43 30.22
N THR A 184 -8.37 4.72 29.15
CA THR A 184 -9.66 4.01 29.06
C THR A 184 -9.76 2.93 30.12
N LEU A 185 -8.72 2.11 30.30
CA LEU A 185 -8.68 1.09 31.35
C LEU A 185 -8.78 1.71 32.74
N ASN A 186 -8.05 2.79 33.01
CA ASN A 186 -8.12 3.51 34.29
C ASN A 186 -9.50 4.12 34.54
N ASN A 187 -10.17 4.63 33.50
CA ASN A 187 -11.52 5.18 33.63
C ASN A 187 -12.57 4.08 33.86
N VAL A 188 -12.43 2.93 33.19
CA VAL A 188 -13.26 1.75 33.45
C VAL A 188 -13.04 1.25 34.87
N ASP A 189 -11.80 1.16 35.34
CA ASP A 189 -11.48 0.73 36.70
C ASP A 189 -12.05 1.69 37.76
N LYS A 190 -11.94 3.01 37.54
CA LYS A 190 -12.57 4.04 38.37
C LYS A 190 -14.09 3.97 38.37
N LEU A 191 -14.71 3.74 37.21
CA LEU A 191 -16.17 3.56 37.11
C LEU A 191 -16.62 2.33 37.88
N LEU A 192 -15.95 1.19 37.69
CA LEU A 192 -16.28 -0.06 38.38
C LEU A 192 -16.03 0.00 39.89
N SER A 193 -15.03 0.77 40.32
CA SER A 193 -14.71 1.00 41.73
C SER A 193 -15.51 2.16 42.35
N SER A 194 -16.33 2.87 41.57
CA SER A 194 -17.11 3.98 42.09
C SER A 194 -18.26 3.45 42.98
N PRO A 195 -18.46 4.02 44.18
CA PRO A 195 -19.60 3.66 45.04
C PRO A 195 -20.95 4.08 44.43
N GLU A 196 -20.94 4.89 43.38
CA GLU A 196 -22.09 5.36 42.63
C GLU A 196 -22.77 4.25 41.83
N ILE A 197 -22.03 3.25 41.32
CA ILE A 197 -22.62 2.12 40.57
C ILE A 197 -23.45 1.20 41.49
N PRO A 198 -22.93 0.73 42.64
CA PRO A 198 -23.75 0.03 43.64
C PRO A 198 -24.94 0.87 44.13
N ALA A 199 -24.73 2.18 44.35
CA ALA A 199 -25.79 3.08 44.81
C ALA A 199 -26.90 3.26 43.76
N ALA A 200 -26.55 3.40 42.47
CA ALA A 200 -27.50 3.50 41.37
C ALA A 200 -28.27 2.19 41.17
N LEU A 201 -27.60 1.03 41.27
CA LEU A 201 -28.25 -0.28 41.24
C LEU A 201 -29.20 -0.47 42.42
N ALA A 202 -28.81 -0.03 43.63
CA ALA A 202 -29.66 -0.08 44.81
C ALA A 202 -30.88 0.87 44.69
N ALA A 203 -30.70 2.07 44.15
CA ALA A 203 -31.78 3.01 43.89
C ALA A 203 -32.76 2.48 42.84
N LEU A 204 -32.24 1.82 41.79
CA LEU A 204 -33.04 1.16 40.77
C LEU A 204 -33.85 0.00 41.37
N ALA A 205 -33.21 -0.87 42.15
CA ALA A 205 -33.90 -1.98 42.82
C ALA A 205 -35.00 -1.48 43.77
N LYS A 206 -34.73 -0.39 44.49
CA LYS A 206 -35.71 0.27 45.36
C LYS A 206 -36.90 0.84 44.56
N GLY A 207 -36.63 1.56 43.47
CA GLY A 207 -37.67 2.12 42.61
C GLY A 207 -38.54 1.04 41.95
N MET A 208 -37.94 -0.10 41.56
CA MET A 208 -38.70 -1.25 41.05
C MET A 208 -39.63 -1.84 42.11
N GLY A 209 -39.19 -1.97 43.36
CA GLY A 209 -40.05 -2.42 44.46
C GLY A 209 -41.19 -1.44 44.79
N GLU A 210 -40.92 -0.14 44.76
CA GLU A 210 -41.95 0.90 44.93
C GLU A 210 -42.95 0.91 43.77
N PHE A 211 -42.51 0.63 42.55
CA PHE A 211 -43.40 0.49 41.40
C PHE A 211 -44.29 -0.77 41.51
N GLU A 212 -43.74 -1.89 41.96
CA GLU A 212 -44.49 -3.14 42.15
C GLU A 212 -45.58 -2.99 43.22
N THR A 213 -45.25 -2.34 44.33
CA THR A 213 -46.22 -2.02 45.41
C THR A 213 -47.28 -1.01 44.96
N THR A 214 -46.90 0.03 44.20
CA THR A 214 -47.85 0.98 43.61
C THR A 214 -48.80 0.29 42.65
N MET A 215 -48.29 -0.61 41.81
CA MET A 215 -49.12 -1.34 40.85
C MET A 215 -50.03 -2.36 41.54
N ALA A 216 -49.59 -2.98 42.63
CA ALA A 216 -50.43 -3.81 43.48
C ALA A 216 -51.56 -3.02 44.14
N ALA A 217 -51.26 -1.84 44.70
CA ALA A 217 -52.26 -0.95 45.29
C ALA A 217 -53.26 -0.45 44.25
N ALA A 218 -52.79 -0.05 43.06
CA ALA A 218 -53.65 0.38 41.95
C ALA A 218 -54.60 -0.74 41.48
N ARG A 219 -54.11 -1.99 41.38
CA ARG A 219 -54.97 -3.16 41.09
C ARG A 219 -56.03 -3.37 42.17
N GLY A 220 -55.68 -3.22 43.45
CA GLY A 220 -56.63 -3.31 44.56
C GLY A 220 -57.71 -2.23 44.51
N THR A 221 -57.34 -0.98 44.24
CA THR A 221 -58.31 0.11 44.11
C THR A 221 -59.21 -0.08 42.89
N MET A 222 -58.67 -0.58 41.77
CA MET A 222 -59.46 -0.87 40.57
C MET A 222 -60.49 -1.98 40.84
N THR A 223 -60.14 -3.06 41.55
CA THR A 223 -61.10 -4.13 41.87
C THR A 223 -62.17 -3.69 42.85
N THR A 224 -61.81 -2.91 43.88
CA THR A 224 -62.81 -2.33 44.80
C THR A 224 -63.70 -1.32 44.10
N GLY A 225 -63.15 -0.49 43.20
CA GLY A 225 -63.89 0.46 42.38
C GLY A 225 -64.90 -0.22 41.46
N THR A 226 -64.50 -1.30 40.77
CA THR A 226 -65.42 -2.07 39.92
C THR A 226 -66.53 -2.74 40.72
N ASN A 227 -66.22 -3.24 41.92
CA ASN A 227 -67.21 -3.88 42.80
C ASN A 227 -68.22 -2.87 43.37
N THR A 228 -67.77 -1.69 43.76
CA THR A 228 -68.66 -0.61 44.22
C THR A 228 -69.52 -0.05 43.08
N LEU A 229 -68.96 0.11 41.88
CA LEU A 229 -69.74 0.48 40.69
C LEU A 229 -70.82 -0.55 40.33
N THR A 230 -70.52 -1.85 40.45
CA THR A 230 -71.53 -2.91 40.22
C THR A 230 -72.59 -2.93 41.32
N GLN A 231 -72.20 -2.70 42.58
CA GLN A 231 -73.13 -2.61 43.70
C GLN A 231 -74.07 -1.39 43.59
N VAL A 232 -73.53 -0.21 43.26
CA VAL A 232 -74.32 1.02 43.03
C VAL A 232 -75.28 0.85 41.85
N GLN A 233 -74.85 0.21 40.75
CA GLN A 233 -75.76 -0.11 39.64
C GLN A 233 -76.86 -1.09 40.06
N GLY A 234 -76.55 -2.04 40.93
CA GLY A 234 -77.53 -2.98 41.50
C GLY A 234 -78.57 -2.26 42.37
N GLU A 235 -78.13 -1.42 43.29
CA GLU A 235 -79.00 -0.62 44.16
C GLU A 235 -79.86 0.36 43.36
N LEU A 236 -79.29 1.06 42.37
CA LEU A 236 -80.04 1.95 41.48
C LEU A 236 -81.13 1.21 40.69
N ARG A 237 -80.85 -0.02 40.23
CA ARG A 237 -81.86 -0.85 39.57
C ARG A 237 -82.97 -1.28 40.52
N ALA A 238 -82.62 -1.64 41.77
CA ALA A 238 -83.59 -1.98 42.80
C ALA A 238 -84.49 -0.78 43.16
N THR A 239 -83.90 0.40 43.36
CA THR A 239 -84.66 1.64 43.64
C THR A 239 -85.57 2.02 42.48
N MET A 240 -85.11 1.90 41.23
CA MET A 240 -85.96 2.16 40.06
C MET A 240 -87.08 1.12 39.89
N ALA A 241 -86.87 -0.13 40.31
CA ALA A 241 -87.91 -1.15 40.33
C ALA A 241 -88.98 -0.86 41.39
N ASP A 242 -88.58 -0.49 42.62
CA ASP A 242 -89.50 -0.10 43.69
C ASP A 242 -90.34 1.14 43.32
N LEU A 243 -89.72 2.16 42.72
CA LEU A 243 -90.43 3.35 42.23
C LEU A 243 -91.49 3.01 41.17
N ARG A 244 -91.20 2.07 40.26
CA ARG A 244 -92.19 1.57 39.29
C ARG A 244 -93.33 0.80 39.96
N GLY A 245 -93.04 0.03 41.01
CA GLY A 245 -94.04 -0.68 41.80
C GLY A 245 -95.02 0.28 42.49
N LEU A 246 -94.51 1.37 43.07
CA LEU A 246 -95.32 2.39 43.74
C LEU A 246 -96.19 3.21 42.78
N ILE A 247 -95.75 3.42 41.55
CA ILE A 247 -96.54 4.15 40.52
C ILE A 247 -97.61 3.23 39.90
N GLY A 248 -97.38 1.92 39.83
CA GLY A 248 -98.32 0.94 39.26
C GLY A 248 -99.54 0.60 40.13
N THR A 249 -99.49 0.88 41.43
CA THR A 249 -100.58 0.61 42.39
C THR A 249 -101.53 1.81 42.60
N ALA A 250 -101.32 2.91 41.87
CA ALA A 250 -102.09 4.15 42.00
C ALA A 250 -103.20 4.37 40.93
N ASN A 251 -103.60 3.32 40.20
CA ASN A 251 -104.75 3.35 39.28
C ASN A 251 -105.81 2.33 39.68
#